data_AF-A0A940DLQ4-F1
#
_entry.id   AF-A0A940DLQ4-F1
#
_cell.length_a   1.000
_cell.length_b   1.000
_cell.length_c   1.000
_cell.angle_alpha   90.00
_cell.angle_beta   90.00
_cell.angle_gamma   90.00
#
_symmetry.space_group_name_H-M   'P 1'
#
loop_
_entity.id
_entity.type
_entity.pdbx_description
1 polymer ?
#
loop_
_entity_poly.entity_id
_entity_poly.type
_entity_poly.pdbx_seq_one_letter_code
_entity_poly.pdbx_strand_id
1 'polypeptide(L)'
;MDIDSSMLHDRLKEFFGFDTFKGDQEKIIKELVSGHNTFVLMPTGGGKSLCYQLPALVMEGTAIVISPLIALMKNQVDAIRGFVAGNDGIAHFLNSSLPRAQVNEVRADLLSGVTKLLYVAPESLTKEENVSLLKEIKISFYAVDEAHCISEWGHDFRPEYRRIKSIIDEIGTAPVIALTATATPKVQSDIQKNLGIMDARVFKSSFNRSNLYYEVRDKVDTKRDIIKFIRQHPGKSGIIYCLSRKKVEELAELLNVNGIKALPYHAGLDAKTRAANQDKFLMEEVDVIVATIA
;
A
#
# COMPACT_ATOMS: atom_id res chain seq x y z
N MET A 1 27.95 -0.38 -6.61
CA MET A 1 27.56 -0.88 -7.94
C MET A 1 26.75 0.24 -8.56
N ASP A 2 27.26 0.90 -9.61
CA ASP A 2 26.55 2.02 -10.21
C ASP A 2 25.36 1.47 -11.00
N ILE A 3 24.17 1.56 -10.40
CA ILE A 3 22.92 1.16 -11.03
C ILE A 3 22.59 2.23 -12.08
N ASP A 4 22.89 1.94 -13.34
CA ASP A 4 22.57 2.84 -14.45
C ASP A 4 21.09 2.75 -14.88
N SER A 5 20.67 3.73 -15.69
CA SER A 5 19.30 3.82 -16.20
C SER A 5 18.91 2.61 -17.07
N SER A 6 19.84 2.10 -17.89
CA SER A 6 19.57 0.97 -18.78
C SER A 6 19.21 -0.27 -17.98
N MET A 7 20.01 -0.57 -16.95
CA MET A 7 19.76 -1.69 -16.06
C MET A 7 18.41 -1.55 -15.36
N LEU A 8 18.02 -0.35 -14.90
CA LEU A 8 16.70 -0.15 -14.28
C LEU A 8 15.55 -0.42 -15.25
N HIS A 9 15.67 -0.04 -16.52
CA HIS A 9 14.66 -0.36 -17.54
C HIS A 9 14.61 -1.86 -17.86
N ASP A 10 15.76 -2.53 -17.94
CA ASP A 10 15.81 -3.98 -18.17
C ASP A 10 15.15 -4.73 -17.02
N ARG A 11 15.46 -4.36 -15.77
CA ARG A 11 14.85 -4.96 -14.57
C ARG A 11 13.37 -4.63 -14.42
N LEU A 12 12.95 -3.44 -14.84
CA LEU A 12 11.54 -3.06 -14.90
C LEU A 12 10.76 -4.00 -15.83
N LYS A 13 11.32 -4.28 -17.01
CA LYS A 13 10.72 -5.18 -17.99
C LYS A 13 10.73 -6.63 -17.51
N GLU A 14 11.85 -7.10 -16.96
CA GLU A 14 12.02 -8.44 -16.44
C GLU A 14 11.01 -8.75 -15.32
N PHE A 15 10.94 -7.90 -14.29
CA PHE A 15 10.15 -8.19 -13.10
C PHE A 15 8.70 -7.72 -13.18
N PHE A 16 8.39 -6.70 -13.98
CA PHE A 16 7.05 -6.10 -14.00
C PHE A 16 6.42 -6.03 -15.39
N GLY A 17 7.14 -6.41 -16.45
CA GLY A 17 6.64 -6.39 -17.82
C GLY A 17 6.38 -4.99 -18.39
N PHE A 18 6.87 -3.92 -17.75
CA PHE A 18 6.69 -2.56 -18.23
C PHE A 18 7.90 -2.10 -19.06
N ASP A 19 7.66 -1.44 -20.20
CA ASP A 19 8.75 -0.91 -21.04
C ASP A 19 9.29 0.46 -20.54
N THR A 20 8.46 1.23 -19.82
CA THR A 20 8.79 2.60 -19.41
C THR A 20 8.29 2.94 -18.02
N PHE A 21 9.07 3.74 -17.28
CA PHE A 21 8.64 4.36 -16.04
C PHE A 21 7.55 5.42 -16.25
N LYS A 22 6.68 5.59 -15.26
CA LYS A 22 5.66 6.66 -15.22
C LYS A 22 6.19 7.85 -14.41
N GLY A 23 6.09 9.05 -14.97
CA GLY A 23 6.42 10.30 -14.27
C GLY A 23 7.82 10.28 -13.67
N ASP A 24 7.94 10.57 -12.37
CA ASP A 24 9.23 10.66 -11.68
C ASP A 24 9.73 9.33 -11.07
N GLN A 25 9.09 8.18 -11.38
CA GLN A 25 9.47 6.87 -10.81
C GLN A 25 10.96 6.56 -10.97
N GLU A 26 11.52 6.75 -12.17
CA GLU A 26 12.94 6.47 -12.41
C GLU A 26 13.85 7.34 -11.54
N LYS A 27 13.53 8.63 -11.38
CA LYS A 27 14.31 9.55 -10.55
C LYS A 27 14.24 9.15 -9.08
N ILE A 28 13.05 8.82 -8.58
CA ILE A 28 12.84 8.35 -7.20
C ILE A 28 13.68 7.09 -6.93
N ILE A 29 13.64 6.13 -7.86
CA ILE A 29 14.38 4.87 -7.76
C ILE A 29 15.90 5.13 -7.75
N LYS A 30 16.40 6.01 -8.61
CA LYS A 30 17.82 6.39 -8.64
C LYS A 30 18.28 7.04 -7.34
N GLU A 31 17.50 7.95 -6.76
CA GLU A 31 17.85 8.58 -5.47
C GLU A 31 17.95 7.54 -4.36
N LEU A 32 16.97 6.64 -4.25
CA LEU A 32 16.97 5.59 -3.23
C LEU A 32 18.15 4.63 -3.39
N VAL A 33 18.39 4.17 -4.62
CA VAL A 33 19.50 3.26 -4.94
C VAL A 33 20.87 3.92 -4.70
N SER A 34 20.97 5.24 -4.88
CA SER A 34 22.18 6.02 -4.58
C SER A 34 22.41 6.24 -3.07
N GLY A 35 21.52 5.71 -2.23
CA GLY A 35 21.63 5.79 -0.78
C GLY A 35 20.97 7.02 -0.15
N HIS A 36 20.19 7.79 -0.91
CA HIS A 36 19.54 8.99 -0.39
C HIS A 36 18.16 8.70 0.21
N ASN A 37 17.88 9.36 1.34
CA ASN A 37 16.53 9.40 1.88
C ASN A 37 15.60 10.09 0.88
N THR A 38 14.38 9.57 0.74
CA THR A 38 13.43 10.04 -0.26
C THR A 38 12.03 10.16 0.31
N PHE A 39 11.34 11.26 0.01
CA PHE A 39 9.93 11.47 0.33
C PHE A 39 9.12 11.53 -0.96
N VAL A 40 8.12 10.67 -1.07
CA VAL A 40 7.31 10.49 -2.28
C VAL A 40 5.85 10.78 -1.98
N LEU A 41 5.32 11.82 -2.64
CA LEU A 41 3.93 12.20 -2.60
C LEU A 41 3.33 11.99 -3.99
N MET A 42 2.62 10.87 -4.16
CA MET A 42 2.01 10.49 -5.44
C MET A 42 0.60 9.96 -5.18
N PRO A 43 -0.40 10.31 -6.01
CA PRO A 43 -1.77 9.83 -5.82
C PRO A 43 -1.85 8.30 -5.87
N THR A 44 -2.93 7.73 -5.32
CA THR A 44 -3.23 6.30 -5.47
C THR A 44 -3.32 5.92 -6.94
N GLY A 45 -2.74 4.78 -7.32
CA GLY A 45 -2.60 4.37 -8.72
C GLY A 45 -1.42 5.03 -9.48
N GLY A 46 -0.71 5.97 -8.87
CA GLY A 46 0.49 6.59 -9.45
C GLY A 46 1.71 5.67 -9.55
N GLY A 47 1.61 4.42 -9.07
CA GLY A 47 2.71 3.45 -9.11
C GLY A 47 3.75 3.66 -8.01
N LYS A 48 3.34 4.10 -6.80
CA LYS A 48 4.21 4.27 -5.64
C LYS A 48 4.98 3.00 -5.25
N SER A 49 4.32 1.84 -5.30
CA SER A 49 4.94 0.59 -4.87
C SER A 49 6.15 0.22 -5.70
N LEU A 50 6.13 0.51 -7.01
CA LEU A 50 7.28 0.29 -7.88
C LEU A 50 8.53 1.05 -7.42
N CYS A 51 8.35 2.24 -6.83
CA CYS A 51 9.44 3.08 -6.33
C CYS A 51 10.24 2.46 -5.18
N TYR A 52 9.72 1.41 -4.52
CA TYR A 52 10.49 0.63 -3.55
C TYR A 52 10.64 -0.84 -3.96
N GLN A 53 9.69 -1.43 -4.71
CA GLN A 53 9.77 -2.82 -5.12
C GLN A 53 10.91 -3.09 -6.11
N LEU A 54 11.09 -2.23 -7.12
CA LEU A 54 12.19 -2.41 -8.06
C LEU A 54 13.57 -2.24 -7.36
N PRO A 55 13.82 -1.18 -6.56
CA PRO A 55 15.00 -1.08 -5.71
C PRO A 55 15.27 -2.31 -4.86
N ALA A 56 14.24 -2.88 -4.23
CA ALA A 56 14.39 -4.05 -3.37
C ALA A 56 14.96 -5.27 -4.12
N LEU A 57 14.52 -5.47 -5.36
CA LEU A 57 14.96 -6.58 -6.20
C LEU A 57 16.38 -6.39 -6.74
N VAL A 58 16.84 -5.15 -6.93
CA VAL A 58 18.15 -4.86 -7.55
C VAL A 58 19.26 -4.54 -6.55
N MET A 59 18.94 -4.00 -5.37
CA MET A 59 19.92 -3.68 -4.33
C MET A 59 20.32 -4.93 -3.56
N GLU A 60 21.51 -4.95 -2.99
CA GLU A 60 21.95 -6.07 -2.15
C GLU A 60 21.30 -6.02 -0.76
N GLY A 61 20.95 -7.19 -0.19
CA GLY A 61 20.26 -7.31 1.09
C GLY A 61 18.74 -7.39 0.95
N THR A 62 18.05 -7.05 2.03
CA THR A 62 16.58 -7.08 2.15
C THR A 62 16.03 -5.68 2.38
N ALA A 63 15.03 -5.29 1.60
CA ALA A 63 14.22 -4.10 1.85
C ALA A 63 13.12 -4.40 2.85
N ILE A 64 12.97 -3.54 3.86
CA ILE A 64 11.91 -3.66 4.88
C ILE A 64 10.80 -2.68 4.55
N VAL A 65 9.61 -3.18 4.23
CA VAL A 65 8.45 -2.36 3.88
C VAL A 65 7.46 -2.34 5.05
N ILE A 66 7.39 -1.22 5.75
CA ILE A 66 6.42 -0.97 6.82
C ILE A 66 5.12 -0.47 6.18
N SER A 67 4.01 -1.17 6.41
CA SER A 67 2.69 -0.79 5.89
C SER A 67 1.58 -1.13 6.90
N PRO A 68 0.45 -0.39 6.98
CA PRO A 68 -0.62 -0.70 7.91
C PRO A 68 -1.61 -1.74 7.38
N LEU A 69 -1.55 -2.05 6.07
CA LEU A 69 -2.59 -2.79 5.37
C LEU A 69 -2.20 -4.26 5.17
N ILE A 70 -2.43 -5.08 6.19
CA ILE A 70 -2.08 -6.52 6.18
C ILE A 70 -2.65 -7.26 4.95
N ALA A 71 -3.92 -7.00 4.60
CA ALA A 71 -4.55 -7.63 3.43
C ALA A 71 -3.87 -7.24 2.11
N LEU A 72 -3.35 -6.01 2.02
CA LEU A 72 -2.62 -5.55 0.84
C LEU A 72 -1.22 -6.17 0.77
N MET A 73 -0.54 -6.37 1.91
CA MET A 73 0.78 -7.01 1.96
C MET A 73 0.77 -8.37 1.29
N LYS A 74 -0.23 -9.21 1.60
CA LYS A 74 -0.34 -10.54 1.00
C LYS A 74 -0.44 -10.46 -0.52
N ASN A 75 -1.33 -9.61 -1.04
CA ASN A 75 -1.50 -9.43 -2.48
C ASN A 75 -0.21 -8.90 -3.15
N GLN A 76 0.56 -8.05 -2.48
CA GLN A 76 1.83 -7.56 -3.00
C GLN A 76 2.91 -8.65 -3.00
N VAL A 77 2.99 -9.46 -1.95
CA VAL A 77 3.92 -10.60 -1.89
C VAL A 77 3.59 -11.63 -2.97
N ASP A 78 2.31 -12.01 -3.09
CA ASP A 78 1.85 -12.98 -4.09
C ASP A 78 2.15 -12.47 -5.51
N ALA A 79 1.98 -11.18 -5.78
CA ALA A 79 2.34 -10.58 -7.05
C ALA A 79 3.85 -10.68 -7.34
N ILE A 80 4.71 -10.31 -6.38
CA ILE A 80 6.17 -10.38 -6.55
C ILE A 80 6.65 -11.83 -6.75
N ARG A 81 6.12 -12.78 -5.99
CA ARG A 81 6.42 -14.22 -6.16
C ARG A 81 5.97 -14.73 -7.53
N GLY A 82 4.82 -14.27 -8.02
CA GLY A 82 4.31 -14.60 -9.35
C GLY A 82 5.23 -14.14 -10.50
N PHE A 83 5.99 -13.06 -10.31
CA PHE A 83 6.94 -12.58 -11.31
C PHE A 83 8.27 -13.34 -11.32
N VAL A 84 8.67 -13.95 -10.19
CA VAL A 84 9.94 -14.68 -10.05
C VAL A 84 9.67 -16.17 -9.87
N ALA A 85 9.30 -16.82 -10.98
CA ALA A 85 8.92 -18.23 -10.97
C ALA A 85 10.00 -19.12 -10.31
N GLY A 86 9.59 -19.92 -9.32
CA GLY A 86 10.46 -20.87 -8.61
C GLY A 86 11.23 -20.30 -7.42
N ASN A 87 10.99 -19.04 -7.03
CA ASN A 87 11.61 -18.45 -5.84
C ASN A 87 10.58 -17.73 -4.94
N ASP A 88 9.72 -18.51 -4.29
CA ASP A 88 8.72 -17.96 -3.36
C ASP A 88 9.38 -17.24 -2.17
N GLY A 89 10.63 -17.58 -1.82
CA GLY A 89 11.41 -16.94 -0.77
C GLY A 89 11.86 -15.51 -1.09
N ILE A 90 11.67 -15.03 -2.32
CA ILE A 90 12.09 -13.68 -2.76
C ILE A 90 11.39 -12.56 -1.99
N ALA A 91 10.13 -12.79 -1.59
CA ALA A 91 9.31 -11.82 -0.90
C ALA A 91 8.50 -12.50 0.21
N HIS A 92 8.43 -11.86 1.37
CA HIS A 92 7.69 -12.35 2.53
C HIS A 92 6.90 -11.23 3.18
N PHE A 93 5.93 -11.60 4.01
CA PHE A 93 5.32 -10.69 4.96
C PHE A 93 5.47 -11.24 6.38
N LEU A 94 5.49 -10.36 7.38
CA LEU A 94 5.58 -10.72 8.79
C LEU A 94 4.52 -9.96 9.58
N ASN A 95 3.55 -10.69 10.12
CA ASN A 95 2.50 -10.17 10.97
C ASN A 95 2.08 -11.19 12.03
N SER A 96 1.24 -10.77 12.98
CA SER A 96 0.77 -11.59 14.10
C SER A 96 -0.16 -12.75 13.71
N SER A 97 -0.67 -12.78 12.48
CA SER A 97 -1.58 -13.84 12.01
C SER A 97 -0.85 -15.08 11.45
N LEU A 98 0.47 -15.01 11.27
CA LEU A 98 1.25 -16.11 10.70
C LEU A 98 1.40 -17.28 11.68
N PRO A 99 1.16 -18.54 11.23
CA PRO A 99 1.52 -19.73 11.99
C PRO A 99 3.03 -19.82 12.22
N ARG A 100 3.42 -20.40 13.35
CA ARG A 100 4.83 -20.55 13.75
C ARG A 100 5.72 -21.22 12.68
N ALA A 101 5.19 -22.18 11.93
CA ALA A 101 5.90 -22.82 10.84
C ALA A 101 6.29 -21.83 9.72
N GLN A 102 5.37 -20.95 9.33
CA GLN A 102 5.61 -19.93 8.31
C GLN A 102 6.58 -18.85 8.83
N VAL A 103 6.48 -18.48 10.12
CA VAL A 103 7.46 -17.56 10.73
C VAL A 103 8.88 -18.13 10.68
N ASN A 104 9.04 -19.44 10.91
CA ASN A 104 10.34 -20.11 10.82
C ASN A 104 10.88 -20.15 9.39
N GLU A 105 10.02 -20.34 8.40
CA GLU A 105 10.38 -20.29 6.97
C GLU A 105 10.87 -18.88 6.59
N VAL A 106 10.09 -17.85 6.91
CA VAL A 106 10.48 -16.44 6.72
C VAL A 106 11.85 -16.17 7.37
N ARG A 107 12.07 -16.66 8.59
CA ARG A 107 13.36 -16.50 9.29
C ARG A 107 14.52 -17.17 8.55
N ALA A 108 14.34 -18.39 8.07
CA ALA A 108 15.37 -19.12 7.34
C ALA A 108 15.73 -18.40 6.03
N ASP A 109 14.74 -17.88 5.31
CA ASP A 109 14.92 -17.17 4.04
C ASP A 109 15.56 -15.79 4.22
N LEU A 110 15.27 -15.10 5.32
CA LEU A 110 15.94 -13.86 5.67
C LEU A 110 17.43 -14.10 5.95
N LEU A 111 17.74 -15.11 6.76
CA LEU A 111 19.13 -15.44 7.13
C LEU A 111 19.95 -16.01 5.96
N SER A 112 19.31 -16.72 5.02
CA SER A 112 19.99 -17.21 3.81
C SER A 112 20.25 -16.11 2.77
N GLY A 113 19.60 -14.95 2.92
CA GLY A 113 19.72 -13.82 2.01
C GLY A 113 18.89 -13.94 0.73
N VAL A 114 18.02 -14.95 0.61
CA VAL A 114 17.12 -15.10 -0.56
C VAL A 114 16.03 -14.04 -0.57
N THR A 115 15.59 -13.58 0.62
CA THR A 115 14.54 -12.57 0.73
C THR A 115 15.04 -11.19 0.32
N LYS A 116 14.43 -10.62 -0.72
CA LYS A 116 14.68 -9.25 -1.20
C LYS A 116 13.73 -8.23 -0.61
N LEU A 117 12.50 -8.65 -0.29
CA LEU A 117 11.44 -7.75 0.15
C LEU A 117 10.65 -8.36 1.31
N LEU A 118 10.66 -7.70 2.46
CA LEU A 118 9.90 -8.11 3.64
C LEU A 118 8.86 -7.04 3.99
N TYR A 119 7.59 -7.36 3.84
CA TYR A 119 6.50 -6.53 4.37
C TYR A 119 6.33 -6.79 5.87
N VAL A 120 6.25 -5.74 6.67
CA VAL A 120 6.08 -5.86 8.13
C VAL A 120 4.99 -4.91 8.61
N ALA A 121 4.11 -5.40 9.46
CA ALA A 121 3.16 -4.54 10.16
C ALA A 121 3.89 -3.77 11.30
N PRO A 122 3.61 -2.47 11.53
CA PRO A 122 4.31 -1.66 12.53
C PRO A 122 4.36 -2.30 13.92
N GLU A 123 3.27 -2.93 14.35
CA GLU A 123 3.20 -3.64 15.64
C GLU A 123 4.11 -4.86 15.69
N SER A 124 4.31 -5.53 14.55
CA SER A 124 5.22 -6.69 14.46
C SER A 124 6.69 -6.25 14.43
N LEU A 125 6.99 -5.09 13.85
CA LEU A 125 8.34 -4.52 13.85
C LEU A 125 8.82 -4.17 15.27
N THR A 126 7.89 -3.87 16.20
CA THR A 126 8.22 -3.50 17.58
C THR A 126 8.61 -4.68 18.49
N LYS A 127 8.50 -5.92 18.01
CA LYS A 127 8.82 -7.11 18.81
C LYS A 127 10.34 -7.34 18.85
N GLU A 128 10.88 -7.53 20.05
CA GLU A 128 12.34 -7.74 20.26
C GLU A 128 12.91 -8.93 19.47
N GLU A 129 12.12 -10.00 19.31
CA GLU A 129 12.51 -11.17 18.50
C GLU A 129 12.75 -10.82 17.03
N ASN A 130 11.92 -9.93 16.48
CA ASN A 130 12.01 -9.51 15.08
C ASN A 130 13.13 -8.49 14.91
N VAL A 131 13.28 -7.55 15.85
CA VAL A 131 14.41 -6.61 15.85
C VAL A 131 15.74 -7.37 15.91
N SER A 132 15.84 -8.40 16.76
CA SER A 132 17.04 -9.23 16.87
C SER A 132 17.34 -9.97 15.58
N LEU A 133 16.33 -10.56 14.93
CA LEU A 133 16.50 -11.20 13.62
C LEU A 133 16.96 -10.21 12.55
N LEU A 134 16.33 -9.03 12.48
CA LEU A 134 16.64 -8.04 11.44
C LEU A 134 18.05 -7.44 11.60
N LYS A 135 18.62 -7.44 12.82
CA LYS A 135 20.03 -7.08 13.06
C LYS A 135 21.02 -8.07 12.45
N GLU A 136 20.61 -9.31 12.22
CA GLU A 136 21.47 -10.38 11.67
C GLU A 136 21.57 -10.34 10.14
N ILE A 137 20.75 -9.54 9.45
CA ILE A 137 20.69 -9.49 7.99
C ILE A 137 21.16 -8.14 7.44
N LYS A 138 21.59 -8.13 6.17
CA LYS A 138 21.92 -6.90 5.46
C LYS A 138 20.65 -6.19 5.01
N ILE A 139 20.38 -5.01 5.57
CA ILE A 139 19.26 -4.17 5.13
C ILE A 139 19.65 -3.32 3.93
N SER A 140 18.84 -3.36 2.88
CA SER A 140 19.02 -2.53 1.68
C SER A 140 18.54 -1.10 1.92
N PHE A 141 17.32 -0.95 2.43
CA PHE A 141 16.66 0.30 2.80
C PHE A 141 15.35 -0.01 3.55
N TYR A 142 14.74 1.04 4.12
CA TYR A 142 13.41 0.97 4.73
C TYR A 142 12.39 1.75 3.89
N ALA A 143 11.26 1.14 3.57
CA ALA A 143 10.12 1.81 2.95
C ALA A 143 9.00 1.97 3.97
N VAL A 144 8.56 3.20 4.21
CA VAL A 144 7.40 3.52 5.04
C VAL A 144 6.25 3.86 4.11
N ASP A 145 5.37 2.89 3.87
CA ASP A 145 4.15 3.07 3.09
C ASP A 145 3.05 3.68 3.95
N GLU A 146 2.12 4.39 3.31
CA GLU A 146 1.12 5.23 4.00
C GLU A 146 1.71 6.09 5.13
N ALA A 147 2.86 6.73 4.86
CA ALA A 147 3.62 7.48 5.85
C ALA A 147 2.81 8.60 6.55
N HIS A 148 1.68 9.02 5.98
CA HIS A 148 0.76 9.95 6.63
C HIS A 148 0.24 9.45 8.00
N CYS A 149 0.25 8.14 8.27
CA CYS A 149 -0.11 7.56 9.56
C CYS A 149 0.77 8.01 10.73
N ILE A 150 1.98 8.53 10.46
CA ILE A 150 2.90 9.08 11.47
C ILE A 150 2.34 10.36 12.12
N SER A 151 1.61 11.17 11.33
CA SER A 151 1.19 12.50 11.75
C SER A 151 -0.19 12.45 12.38
N GLU A 152 -0.34 13.05 13.56
CA GLU A 152 -1.66 13.29 14.20
C GLU A 152 -2.54 14.23 13.37
N TRP A 153 -1.94 14.98 12.46
CA TRP A 153 -2.64 15.83 11.49
C TRP A 153 -3.02 15.07 10.21
N GLY A 154 -2.62 13.79 10.13
CA GLY A 154 -3.05 12.84 9.10
C GLY A 154 -4.46 12.31 9.37
N HIS A 155 -5.06 11.68 8.38
CA HIS A 155 -6.43 11.18 8.46
C HIS A 155 -6.54 9.77 9.07
N ASP A 156 -5.42 9.08 9.31
CA ASP A 156 -5.34 7.73 9.91
C ASP A 156 -4.10 7.63 10.83
N PHE A 157 -4.04 8.47 11.87
CA PHE A 157 -2.91 8.47 12.80
C PHE A 157 -2.77 7.13 13.55
N ARG A 158 -1.54 6.60 13.60
CA ARG A 158 -1.20 5.35 14.29
C ARG A 158 0.02 5.57 15.20
N PRO A 159 -0.12 5.46 16.53
CA PRO A 159 0.98 5.69 17.47
C PRO A 159 2.24 4.84 17.19
N GLU A 160 2.06 3.62 16.68
CA GLU A 160 3.15 2.69 16.38
C GLU A 160 4.11 3.24 15.32
N TYR A 161 3.61 4.05 14.38
CA TYR A 161 4.41 4.65 13.32
C TYR A 161 5.45 5.65 13.83
N ARG A 162 5.21 6.31 14.97
CA ARG A 162 6.19 7.23 15.57
C ARG A 162 7.42 6.51 16.12
N ARG A 163 7.32 5.20 16.39
CA ARG A 163 8.44 4.38 16.87
C ARG A 163 9.30 3.82 15.74
N ILE A 164 8.93 4.03 14.47
CA ILE A 164 9.66 3.46 13.34
C ILE A 164 11.12 3.92 13.35
N LYS A 165 11.39 5.21 13.61
CA LYS A 165 12.77 5.72 13.62
C LYS A 165 13.64 5.07 14.68
N SER A 166 13.14 4.95 15.92
CA SER A 166 13.91 4.32 16.99
C SER A 166 14.20 2.85 16.67
N ILE A 167 13.25 2.14 16.06
CA ILE A 167 13.45 0.74 15.68
C ILE A 167 14.44 0.60 14.51
N ILE A 168 14.39 1.50 13.52
CA ILE A 168 15.38 1.56 12.44
C ILE A 168 16.79 1.76 13.02
N ASP A 169 16.93 2.66 14.00
CA ASP A 169 18.22 2.92 14.67
C ASP A 169 18.73 1.73 15.46
N GLU A 170 17.81 0.93 16.03
CA GLU A 170 18.16 -0.32 16.69
C GLU A 170 18.59 -1.40 15.70
N ILE A 171 17.87 -1.59 14.59
CA ILE A 171 18.17 -2.63 13.60
C ILE A 171 19.46 -2.33 12.84
N GLY A 172 19.59 -1.12 12.31
CA GLY A 172 20.74 -0.69 11.53
C GLY A 172 20.37 0.40 10.53
N THR A 173 21.21 1.43 10.44
CA THR A 173 20.98 2.58 9.56
C THR A 173 21.07 2.17 8.09
N ALA A 174 20.02 2.47 7.33
CA ALA A 174 19.94 2.35 5.89
C ALA A 174 19.07 3.49 5.33
N PRO A 175 19.10 3.76 4.01
CA PRO A 175 18.24 4.79 3.41
C PRO A 175 16.76 4.56 3.72
N VAL A 176 16.00 5.64 3.87
CA VAL A 176 14.56 5.57 4.12
C VAL A 176 13.79 6.24 2.98
N ILE A 177 12.83 5.52 2.42
CA ILE A 177 11.83 6.06 1.51
C ILE A 177 10.47 6.13 2.21
N ALA A 178 9.90 7.33 2.31
CA ALA A 178 8.57 7.54 2.87
C ALA A 178 7.58 7.85 1.74
N LEU A 179 6.50 7.07 1.63
CA LEU A 179 5.53 7.20 0.55
C LEU A 179 4.13 7.44 1.11
N THR A 180 3.38 8.36 0.48
CA THR A 180 1.97 8.56 0.83
C THR A 180 1.17 9.09 -0.37
N ALA A 181 -0.12 8.76 -0.39
CA ALA A 181 -1.06 9.32 -1.35
C ALA A 181 -1.50 10.75 -1.04
N THR A 182 -1.44 11.14 0.24
CA THR A 182 -1.99 12.42 0.71
C THR A 182 -1.11 12.98 1.83
N ALA A 183 -0.63 14.21 1.67
CA ALA A 183 0.06 14.94 2.72
C ALA A 183 -0.05 16.45 2.46
N THR A 184 -0.51 17.19 3.47
CA THR A 184 -0.36 18.65 3.50
C THR A 184 1.11 19.00 3.79
N PRO A 185 1.56 20.25 3.56
CA PRO A 185 2.92 20.66 3.95
C PRO A 185 3.25 20.39 5.43
N LYS A 186 2.25 20.50 6.31
CA LYS A 186 2.39 20.20 7.74
C LYS A 186 2.61 18.70 7.98
N VAL A 187 1.80 17.85 7.36
CA VAL A 187 1.94 16.38 7.45
C VAL A 187 3.28 15.93 6.87
N GLN A 188 3.71 16.46 5.72
CA GLN A 188 5.03 16.17 5.15
C GLN A 188 6.15 16.49 6.14
N SER A 189 6.17 17.70 6.70
CA SER A 189 7.21 18.11 7.66
C SER A 189 7.22 17.22 8.90
N ASP A 190 6.05 16.79 9.38
CA ASP A 190 5.93 15.91 10.52
C ASP A 190 6.48 14.51 10.22
N ILE A 191 6.17 13.94 9.05
CA ILE A 191 6.72 12.67 8.57
C ILE A 191 8.26 12.74 8.53
N GLN A 192 8.81 13.74 7.86
CA GLN A 192 10.26 13.87 7.70
C GLN A 192 10.98 14.04 9.03
N LYS A 193 10.39 14.80 9.97
CA LYS A 193 10.94 14.98 11.32
C LYS A 193 10.93 13.68 12.12
N ASN A 194 9.79 12.98 12.16
CA ASN A 194 9.64 11.75 12.95
C ASN A 194 10.49 10.60 12.41
N LEU A 195 10.70 10.51 11.09
CA LEU A 195 11.58 9.53 10.46
C LEU A 195 13.06 9.98 10.45
N GLY A 196 13.38 11.19 10.88
CA GLY A 196 14.75 11.70 10.87
C GLY A 196 15.34 11.89 9.47
N ILE A 197 14.50 12.23 8.48
CA ILE A 197 14.85 12.37 7.05
C ILE A 197 14.54 13.79 6.52
N MET A 198 14.89 14.81 7.32
CA MET A 198 14.68 16.21 6.95
C MET A 198 15.46 16.62 5.67
N ASP A 199 16.51 15.88 5.35
CA ASP A 199 17.36 16.02 4.17
C ASP A 199 16.83 15.24 2.93
N ALA A 200 15.71 14.53 3.07
CA ALA A 200 15.19 13.69 2.00
C ALA A 200 14.91 14.45 0.70
N ARG A 201 15.18 13.80 -0.43
CA ARG A 201 14.74 14.26 -1.75
C ARG A 201 13.23 14.18 -1.85
N VAL A 202 12.58 15.30 -2.15
CA VAL A 202 11.11 15.42 -2.15
C VAL A 202 10.57 15.35 -3.56
N PHE A 203 9.76 14.34 -3.85
CA PHE A 203 9.05 14.18 -5.11
C PHE A 203 7.55 14.37 -4.89
N LYS A 204 6.93 15.29 -5.64
CA LYS A 204 5.50 15.58 -5.57
C LYS A 204 4.90 15.48 -6.96
N SER A 205 4.09 14.46 -7.18
CA SER A 205 3.26 14.36 -8.39
C SER A 205 1.99 15.19 -8.24
N SER A 206 1.41 15.58 -9.38
CA SER A 206 0.09 16.20 -9.38
C SER A 206 -0.95 15.25 -8.80
N PHE A 207 -1.82 15.79 -7.95
CA PHE A 207 -2.99 15.07 -7.43
C PHE A 207 -4.16 15.09 -8.41
N ASN A 208 -4.06 15.90 -9.48
CA ASN A 208 -5.14 16.05 -10.44
C ASN A 208 -5.33 14.76 -11.23
N ARG A 209 -6.53 14.19 -11.14
CA ARG A 209 -6.99 13.10 -11.99
C ARG A 209 -7.93 13.69 -13.03
N SER A 210 -7.40 14.13 -14.17
CA SER A 210 -8.17 14.76 -15.25
C SER A 210 -9.25 13.85 -15.85
N ASN A 211 -9.12 12.54 -15.65
CA ASN A 211 -10.13 11.55 -16.01
C ASN A 211 -11.31 11.49 -15.02
N LEU A 212 -11.28 12.23 -13.90
CA LEU A 212 -12.36 12.30 -12.94
C LEU A 212 -13.13 13.60 -13.05
N TYR A 213 -14.45 13.46 -13.06
CA TYR A 213 -15.39 14.55 -12.92
C TYR A 213 -15.85 14.64 -11.46
N TYR A 214 -15.80 15.85 -10.89
CA TYR A 214 -16.25 16.13 -9.53
C TYR A 214 -17.57 16.90 -9.59
N GLU A 215 -18.58 16.41 -8.89
CA GLU A 215 -19.89 17.05 -8.79
C GLU A 215 -20.37 17.04 -7.33
N VAL A 216 -20.98 18.14 -6.92
CA VAL A 216 -21.63 18.26 -5.61
C VAL A 216 -23.08 18.66 -5.85
N ARG A 217 -24.02 17.92 -5.24
CA ARG A 217 -25.47 18.17 -5.32
C ARG A 217 -26.05 18.30 -3.93
N ASP A 218 -27.06 19.16 -3.79
CA ASP A 218 -27.83 19.29 -2.55
C ASP A 218 -28.64 18.01 -2.27
N LYS A 219 -28.77 17.65 -0.99
CA LYS A 219 -29.50 16.46 -0.57
C LYS A 219 -30.99 16.77 -0.47
N VAL A 220 -31.76 16.45 -1.51
CA VAL A 220 -33.23 16.54 -1.50
C VAL A 220 -33.86 15.15 -1.39
N ASP A 221 -33.77 14.34 -2.45
CA ASP A 221 -34.21 12.93 -2.45
C ASP A 221 -33.03 12.03 -2.85
N THR A 222 -32.11 11.86 -1.90
CA THR A 222 -30.82 11.19 -2.13
C THR A 222 -30.99 9.77 -2.67
N LYS A 223 -32.01 9.02 -2.23
CA LYS A 223 -32.23 7.64 -2.67
C LYS A 223 -32.63 7.60 -4.14
N ARG A 224 -33.58 8.45 -4.54
CA ARG A 224 -34.01 8.56 -5.94
C ARG A 224 -32.89 9.05 -6.84
N ASP A 225 -32.12 10.03 -6.38
CA ASP A 225 -31.01 10.59 -7.15
C ASP A 225 -29.90 9.56 -7.40
N ILE A 226 -29.56 8.75 -6.38
CA ILE A 226 -28.60 7.64 -6.51
C ILE A 226 -29.08 6.64 -7.55
N ILE A 227 -30.33 6.15 -7.44
CA ILE A 227 -30.89 5.17 -8.39
C ILE A 227 -30.91 5.74 -9.81
N LYS A 228 -31.33 7.01 -9.97
CA LYS A 228 -31.35 7.70 -11.27
C LYS A 228 -29.94 7.81 -11.85
N PHE A 229 -28.96 8.20 -11.03
CA PHE A 229 -27.57 8.32 -11.45
C PHE A 229 -27.00 6.98 -11.94
N ILE A 230 -27.20 5.89 -11.19
CA ILE A 230 -26.71 4.56 -11.58
C ILE A 230 -27.35 4.11 -12.89
N ARG A 231 -28.67 4.29 -13.04
CA ARG A 231 -29.38 3.91 -14.28
C ARG A 231 -28.95 4.70 -15.51
N GLN A 232 -28.40 5.90 -15.34
CA GLN A 232 -27.81 6.68 -16.44
C GLN A 232 -26.44 6.15 -16.89
N HIS A 233 -25.84 5.22 -16.14
CA HIS A 233 -24.52 4.66 -16.40
C HIS A 233 -24.58 3.12 -16.50
N PRO A 234 -25.34 2.55 -17.46
CA PRO A 234 -25.46 1.11 -17.60
C PRO A 234 -24.10 0.46 -17.89
N GLY A 235 -23.84 -0.70 -17.28
CA GLY A 235 -22.60 -1.45 -17.45
C GLY A 235 -21.36 -0.78 -16.84
N LYS A 236 -21.54 0.20 -15.95
CA LYS A 236 -20.45 0.82 -15.18
C LYS A 236 -20.49 0.32 -13.75
N SER A 237 -19.32 0.02 -13.20
CA SER A 237 -19.16 -0.29 -11.79
C SER A 237 -19.10 0.97 -10.93
N GLY A 238 -19.52 0.88 -9.67
CA GLY A 238 -19.57 2.02 -8.76
C GLY A 238 -19.39 1.67 -7.28
N ILE A 239 -18.94 2.64 -6.50
CA ILE A 239 -18.84 2.54 -5.04
C ILE A 239 -19.63 3.69 -4.42
N ILE A 240 -20.51 3.37 -3.45
CA ILE A 240 -21.28 4.35 -2.69
C ILE A 240 -20.83 4.33 -1.24
N TYR A 241 -20.26 5.44 -0.76
CA TYR A 241 -19.85 5.56 0.63
C TYR A 241 -20.98 6.06 1.53
N CYS A 242 -21.20 5.35 2.63
CA CYS A 242 -22.17 5.67 3.68
C CYS A 242 -21.47 5.79 5.04
N LEU A 243 -22.02 6.62 5.93
CA LEU A 243 -21.43 6.88 7.24
C LEU A 243 -21.66 5.75 8.27
N SER A 244 -22.70 4.93 8.12
CA SER A 244 -23.04 3.89 9.09
C SER A 244 -23.31 2.55 8.43
N ARG A 245 -23.01 1.47 9.15
CA ARG A 245 -23.28 0.09 8.73
C ARG A 245 -24.75 -0.12 8.37
N LYS A 246 -25.64 0.39 9.21
CA LYS A 246 -27.09 0.36 8.97
C LYS A 246 -27.47 0.97 7.60
N LYS A 247 -26.91 2.14 7.26
CA LYS A 247 -27.20 2.78 5.95
C LYS A 247 -26.61 2.01 4.77
N VAL A 248 -25.46 1.36 4.97
CA VAL A 248 -24.86 0.49 3.95
C VAL A 248 -25.82 -0.65 3.60
N GLU A 249 -26.29 -1.37 4.61
CA GLU A 249 -27.22 -2.50 4.44
C GLU A 249 -28.55 -2.04 3.81
N GLU A 250 -29.18 -1.00 4.37
CA GLU A 250 -30.46 -0.46 3.88
C GLU A 250 -30.38 0.02 2.42
N LEU A 251 -29.26 0.66 2.03
CA LEU A 251 -29.11 1.16 0.68
C LEU A 251 -28.78 0.04 -0.31
N ALA A 252 -27.95 -0.94 0.07
CA ALA A 252 -27.68 -2.11 -0.76
C ALA A 252 -28.98 -2.88 -1.06
N GLU A 253 -29.82 -3.11 -0.04
CA GLU A 253 -31.13 -3.74 -0.21
C GLU A 253 -32.04 -2.92 -1.12
N LEU A 254 -32.14 -1.60 -0.91
CA LEU A 254 -32.94 -0.71 -1.75
C LEU A 254 -32.51 -0.77 -3.22
N LEU A 255 -31.21 -0.80 -3.50
CA LEU A 255 -30.68 -0.90 -4.86
C LEU A 255 -31.07 -2.23 -5.51
N ASN A 256 -30.97 -3.34 -4.78
CA ASN A 256 -31.39 -4.66 -5.27
C ASN A 256 -32.89 -4.73 -5.57
N VAL A 257 -33.75 -4.16 -4.70
CA VAL A 257 -35.20 -4.05 -4.95
C VAL A 257 -35.50 -3.25 -6.23
N ASN A 258 -34.61 -2.32 -6.61
CA ASN A 258 -34.71 -1.53 -7.85
C ASN A 258 -33.97 -2.15 -9.05
N GLY A 259 -33.54 -3.41 -8.95
CA GLY A 259 -32.90 -4.17 -10.03
C GLY A 259 -31.42 -3.82 -10.26
N ILE A 260 -30.76 -3.14 -9.32
CA ILE A 260 -29.33 -2.82 -9.38
C ILE A 260 -28.60 -3.84 -8.50
N LYS A 261 -27.66 -4.59 -9.08
CA LYS A 261 -26.90 -5.60 -8.33
C LYS A 261 -25.93 -4.91 -7.39
N ALA A 262 -26.28 -4.85 -6.11
CA ALA A 262 -25.49 -4.16 -5.10
C ALA A 262 -25.17 -5.05 -3.90
N LEU A 263 -23.96 -4.92 -3.34
CA LEU A 263 -23.59 -5.62 -2.10
C LEU A 263 -23.06 -4.65 -1.03
N PRO A 264 -23.32 -4.94 0.25
CA PRO A 264 -22.77 -4.18 1.37
C PRO A 264 -21.30 -4.54 1.62
N TYR A 265 -20.52 -3.58 2.09
CA TYR A 265 -19.13 -3.78 2.52
C TYR A 265 -18.80 -2.94 3.76
N HIS A 266 -18.68 -3.59 4.92
CA HIS A 266 -18.27 -2.92 6.15
C HIS A 266 -17.64 -3.88 7.17
N ALA A 267 -16.92 -3.34 8.15
CA ALA A 267 -16.22 -4.11 9.19
C ALA A 267 -17.12 -4.95 10.12
N GLY A 268 -18.45 -4.80 10.05
CA GLY A 268 -19.39 -5.68 10.76
C GLY A 268 -19.65 -7.02 10.06
N LEU A 269 -19.27 -7.18 8.79
CA LEU A 269 -19.39 -8.44 8.06
C LEU A 269 -18.27 -9.39 8.49
N ASP A 270 -18.57 -10.68 8.54
CA ASP A 270 -17.54 -11.69 8.76
C ASP A 270 -16.51 -11.71 7.62
N ALA A 271 -15.31 -12.23 7.88
CA ALA A 271 -14.20 -12.19 6.93
C ALA A 271 -14.51 -12.92 5.61
N LYS A 272 -15.26 -14.02 5.67
CA LYS A 272 -15.61 -14.81 4.49
C LYS A 272 -16.59 -14.04 3.60
N THR A 273 -17.61 -13.43 4.18
CA THR A 273 -18.57 -12.60 3.44
C THR A 273 -17.91 -11.37 2.83
N ARG A 274 -17.00 -10.69 3.55
CA ARG A 274 -16.26 -9.55 3.00
C ARG A 274 -15.42 -9.94 1.78
N ALA A 275 -14.65 -11.02 1.89
CA ALA A 275 -13.85 -11.53 0.77
C ALA A 275 -14.74 -11.90 -0.42
N ALA A 276 -15.83 -12.64 -0.19
CA ALA A 276 -16.77 -13.02 -1.25
C ALA A 276 -17.40 -11.81 -1.95
N ASN A 277 -17.79 -10.76 -1.20
CA ASN A 277 -18.36 -9.55 -1.79
C ASN A 277 -17.32 -8.77 -2.63
N GLN A 278 -16.07 -8.73 -2.17
CA GLN A 278 -14.97 -8.14 -2.92
C GLN A 278 -14.71 -8.90 -4.22
N ASP A 279 -14.64 -10.23 -4.17
CA ASP A 279 -14.40 -11.08 -5.35
C ASP A 279 -15.50 -10.89 -6.39
N LYS A 280 -16.78 -10.87 -5.96
CA LYS A 280 -17.93 -10.60 -6.85
C LYS A 280 -17.84 -9.25 -7.55
N PHE A 281 -17.33 -8.22 -6.88
CA PHE A 281 -17.16 -6.90 -7.48
C PHE A 281 -16.00 -6.89 -8.47
N LEU A 282 -14.89 -7.56 -8.15
CA LEU A 282 -13.73 -7.69 -9.05
C LEU A 282 -14.05 -8.51 -10.30
N MET A 283 -14.92 -9.52 -10.18
CA MET A 283 -15.37 -10.38 -11.28
C MET A 283 -16.57 -9.78 -12.06
N GLU A 284 -16.96 -8.54 -11.76
CA GLU A 284 -18.10 -7.85 -12.39
C GLU A 284 -19.45 -8.61 -12.26
N GLU A 285 -19.58 -9.45 -11.23
CA GLU A 285 -20.86 -10.13 -10.91
C GLU A 285 -21.88 -9.17 -10.30
N VAL A 286 -21.38 -8.10 -9.65
CA VAL A 286 -22.17 -7.02 -9.05
C VAL A 286 -21.71 -5.66 -9.56
N ASP A 287 -22.67 -4.76 -9.75
CA ASP A 287 -22.42 -3.45 -10.35
C ASP A 287 -21.95 -2.43 -9.30
N VAL A 288 -22.46 -2.53 -8.07
CA VAL A 288 -22.28 -1.51 -7.03
C VAL A 288 -21.86 -2.11 -5.69
N ILE A 289 -20.85 -1.53 -5.06
CA ILE A 289 -20.54 -1.75 -3.65
C ILE A 289 -21.01 -0.56 -2.83
N VAL A 290 -21.80 -0.83 -1.78
CA VAL A 290 -22.14 0.19 -0.77
C VAL A 290 -21.25 -0.04 0.45
N ALA A 291 -20.44 0.94 0.84
CA ALA A 291 -19.39 0.76 1.83
C ALA A 291 -19.34 1.83 2.92
N THR A 292 -18.83 1.45 4.10
CA THR A 292 -18.24 2.43 5.03
C THR A 292 -16.76 2.65 4.68
N ILE A 293 -16.03 3.47 5.46
CA ILE A 293 -14.55 3.60 5.39
C ILE A 293 -13.86 2.35 5.97
N ALA A 294 -14.45 1.17 5.78
CA ALA A 294 -13.98 -0.08 6.37
C ALA A 294 -12.80 -0.68 5.59
#